data_AF-A0A8C6TV29-F1
#
_entry.id   AF-A0A8C6TV29-F1
#
_cell.length_a   1.000
_cell.length_b   1.000
_cell.length_c   1.000
_cell.angle_alpha   90.00
_cell.angle_beta   90.00
_cell.angle_gamma   90.00
#
_symmetry.space_group_name_H-M   'P 1'
#
loop_
_entity.id
_entity.type
_entity.pdbx_description
1 polymer ?
#
loop_
_entity_poly.entity_id
_entity_poly.type
_entity_poly.pdbx_seq_one_letter_code
_entity_poly.pdbx_strand_id
1 'polypeptide(L)'
;MFACFVTLLCALGAQALDLHRVNFYSSTAAHSTPEVHCWCSSFPHQTLCSWTDPPQAAPTHYIATYRYRKKQTVTRPGHLIPPGGSLSTLNLTLPPSTQQQWHCHLPDLKLLTDYILNVTAVYPDSHSVHLSTFMIEDIAGPPVALHVSSPDPRTVLVQWEPPSTWTNIDIFPLKYKIMYQWRRDGEIHSQHLPFCERRRVPLRGLSRGRTYQIQVCAQDVLGLGHCSDWSTPVNITVPL
;
A
#
# COMPACT_ATOMS: atom_id res chain seq x y z
N MET A 1 12.72 -28.87 -57.68
CA MET A 1 13.46 -27.59 -57.59
C MET A 1 12.59 -26.64 -56.78
N PHE A 2 12.77 -26.61 -55.45
CA PHE A 2 11.98 -25.79 -54.53
C PHE A 2 12.94 -24.88 -53.78
N ALA A 3 12.83 -23.58 -54.04
CA ALA A 3 13.65 -22.53 -53.45
C ALA A 3 13.11 -22.17 -52.06
N CYS A 4 13.99 -22.21 -51.06
CA CYS A 4 13.69 -21.80 -49.69
C CYS A 4 13.92 -20.28 -49.59
N PHE A 5 12.83 -19.50 -49.48
CA PHE A 5 12.90 -18.06 -49.25
C PHE A 5 13.03 -17.78 -47.75
N VAL A 6 14.21 -17.29 -47.35
CA VAL A 6 14.47 -16.76 -45.99
C VAL A 6 13.96 -15.32 -45.94
N THR A 7 12.85 -15.09 -45.27
CA THR A 7 12.34 -13.74 -45.00
C THR A 7 12.98 -13.20 -43.72
N LEU A 8 13.85 -12.21 -43.87
CA LEU A 8 14.45 -11.41 -42.81
C LEU A 8 13.38 -10.41 -42.28
N LEU A 9 12.83 -10.63 -41.10
CA LEU A 9 11.93 -9.67 -40.45
C LEU A 9 12.76 -8.66 -39.65
N CYS A 10 12.78 -7.43 -40.17
CA CYS A 10 13.44 -6.27 -39.60
C CYS A 10 12.70 -5.80 -38.34
N ALA A 11 13.36 -5.81 -37.18
CA ALA A 11 12.83 -5.28 -35.94
C ALA A 11 12.91 -3.74 -35.97
N LEU A 12 11.76 -3.08 -36.11
CA LEU A 12 11.66 -1.63 -35.94
C LEU A 12 11.72 -1.29 -34.44
N GLY A 13 12.91 -0.90 -34.00
CA GLY A 13 13.14 -0.30 -32.69
C GLY A 13 12.41 1.03 -32.58
N ALA A 14 11.40 1.09 -31.72
CA ALA A 14 10.75 2.34 -31.35
C ALA A 14 11.68 3.13 -30.42
N GLN A 15 12.26 4.22 -30.93
CA GLN A 15 13.02 5.18 -30.16
C GLN A 15 12.07 5.95 -29.24
N ALA A 16 12.29 5.84 -27.93
CA ALA A 16 11.63 6.68 -26.93
C ALA A 16 12.12 8.12 -27.09
N LEU A 17 11.19 9.04 -27.32
CA LEU A 17 11.45 10.48 -27.31
C LEU A 17 11.75 10.92 -25.87
N ASP A 18 13.00 11.29 -25.66
CA ASP A 18 13.54 11.87 -24.43
C ASP A 18 12.86 13.23 -24.19
N LEU A 19 11.95 13.28 -23.21
CA LEU A 19 11.32 14.52 -22.78
C LEU A 19 12.36 15.33 -22.01
N HIS A 20 12.99 16.27 -22.73
CA HIS A 20 13.92 17.25 -22.16
C HIS A 20 13.30 17.92 -20.92
N ARG A 21 13.89 17.58 -19.78
CA ARG A 21 13.74 18.27 -18.50
C ARG A 21 14.19 19.72 -18.67
N VAL A 22 13.24 20.62 -18.82
CA VAL A 22 13.52 22.06 -18.73
C VAL A 22 13.79 22.38 -17.26
N ASN A 23 15.08 22.45 -16.89
CA ASN A 23 15.52 22.96 -15.61
C ASN A 23 15.23 24.47 -15.58
N PHE A 24 14.15 24.86 -14.91
CA PHE A 24 14.04 26.21 -14.39
C PHE A 24 14.96 26.32 -13.18
N TYR A 25 16.04 27.09 -13.32
CA TYR A 25 16.88 27.48 -12.19
C TYR A 25 16.07 28.40 -11.26
N SER A 26 15.81 27.93 -10.05
CA SER A 26 15.62 28.79 -8.87
C SER A 26 16.29 28.11 -7.69
N SER A 27 16.91 28.91 -6.82
CA SER A 27 18.01 28.53 -5.94
C SER A 27 17.61 27.72 -4.70
N THR A 28 18.59 26.90 -4.25
CA THR A 28 18.97 26.57 -2.85
C THR A 28 18.01 25.76 -1.97
N ALA A 29 18.56 24.63 -1.47
CA ALA A 29 17.98 23.58 -0.61
C ALA A 29 16.91 22.69 -1.29
N ALA A 30 17.35 21.57 -1.85
CA ALA A 30 16.44 20.49 -2.28
C ALA A 30 15.89 19.78 -1.04
N HIS A 31 14.86 20.35 -0.42
CA HIS A 31 14.12 19.71 0.66
C HIS A 31 13.47 18.41 0.15
N SER A 32 13.67 17.30 0.87
CA SER A 32 13.02 16.04 0.55
C SER A 32 11.49 16.16 0.63
N THR A 33 10.77 15.61 -0.34
CA THR A 33 9.31 15.53 -0.32
C THR A 33 8.85 14.65 0.85
N PRO A 34 7.78 15.03 1.58
CA PRO A 34 7.27 14.21 2.67
C PRO A 34 6.83 12.84 2.14
N GLU A 35 7.12 11.78 2.91
CA GLU A 35 6.63 10.43 2.64
C GLU A 35 5.23 10.30 3.24
N VAL A 36 4.22 10.44 2.39
CA VAL A 36 2.82 10.43 2.81
C VAL A 36 2.25 9.02 2.68
N HIS A 37 1.74 8.49 3.78
CA HIS A 37 1.03 7.22 3.82
C HIS A 37 -0.44 7.44 4.16
N CYS A 38 -1.36 6.86 3.39
CA CYS A 38 -2.80 6.93 3.62
C CYS A 38 -3.38 5.57 3.99
N TRP A 39 -4.29 5.55 4.94
CA TRP A 39 -5.01 4.36 5.43
C TRP A 39 -6.45 4.71 5.80
N CYS A 40 -7.29 3.68 5.89
CA CYS A 40 -8.63 3.84 6.45
C CYS A 40 -8.62 3.42 7.92
N SER A 41 -9.07 4.28 8.84
CA SER A 41 -9.29 3.89 10.25
C SER A 41 -10.64 3.19 10.45
N SER A 42 -11.63 3.49 9.62
CA SER A 42 -12.93 2.81 9.59
C SER A 42 -13.48 2.85 8.17
N PHE A 43 -13.36 1.74 7.45
CA PHE A 43 -13.76 1.67 6.05
C PHE A 43 -15.28 1.63 5.89
N PRO A 44 -15.88 2.41 4.96
CA PRO A 44 -15.27 3.37 4.02
C PRO A 44 -15.32 4.83 4.49
N HIS A 45 -15.57 5.10 5.77
CA HIS A 45 -15.98 6.43 6.24
C HIS A 45 -14.83 7.34 6.67
N GLN A 46 -13.73 6.78 7.18
CA GLN A 46 -12.64 7.57 7.78
C GLN A 46 -11.31 7.29 7.10
N THR A 47 -10.92 8.17 6.18
CA THR A 47 -9.62 8.12 5.53
C THR A 47 -8.66 9.11 6.17
N LEU A 48 -7.50 8.62 6.57
CA LEU A 48 -6.43 9.39 7.18
C LEU A 48 -5.16 9.22 6.37
N CYS A 49 -4.37 10.28 6.30
CA CYS A 49 -3.00 10.22 5.82
C CYS A 49 -2.07 10.78 6.89
N SER A 50 -0.86 10.24 7.00
CA SER A 50 0.19 10.82 7.83
C SER A 50 1.52 10.89 7.12
N TRP A 51 2.37 11.73 7.68
CA TRP A 51 3.76 11.90 7.31
C TRP A 51 4.53 12.44 8.52
N THR A 52 5.84 12.27 8.48
CA THR A 52 6.79 12.87 9.42
C THR A 52 7.42 14.11 8.81
N ASP A 53 7.99 14.96 9.66
CA ASP A 53 8.81 16.07 9.17
C ASP A 53 10.08 15.54 8.48
N PRO A 54 10.49 16.15 7.36
CA PRO A 54 11.74 15.83 6.69
C PRO A 54 12.94 15.92 7.64
N PRO A 55 13.88 14.96 7.59
CA PRO A 55 15.01 14.92 8.51
C PRO A 55 15.98 16.10 8.35
N GLN A 56 15.94 16.78 7.20
CA GLN A 56 16.85 17.86 6.83
C GLN A 56 16.43 19.22 7.39
N ALA A 57 15.12 19.49 7.42
CA ALA A 57 14.56 20.76 7.87
C ALA A 57 13.07 20.62 8.18
N ALA A 58 12.67 21.14 9.34
CA ALA A 58 11.27 21.20 9.75
C ALA A 58 10.52 22.32 8.99
N PRO A 59 9.40 22.03 8.31
CA PRO A 59 8.58 23.04 7.67
C PRO A 59 7.91 23.97 8.69
N THR A 60 7.55 25.17 8.25
CA THR A 60 6.78 26.12 9.08
C THR A 60 5.34 25.66 9.28
N HIS A 61 4.73 25.11 8.23
CA HIS A 61 3.40 24.53 8.23
C HIS A 61 3.23 23.64 7.00
N TYR A 62 2.14 22.88 6.99
CA TYR A 62 1.71 22.09 5.85
C TYR A 62 0.39 22.60 5.28
N ILE A 63 0.19 22.35 4.00
CA ILE A 63 -1.09 22.51 3.31
C ILE A 63 -1.43 21.17 2.66
N ALA A 64 -2.59 20.61 2.99
CA ALA A 64 -3.07 19.37 2.39
C ALA A 64 -4.40 19.59 1.68
N THR A 65 -4.46 19.16 0.42
CA THR A 65 -5.67 19.26 -0.41
C THR A 65 -5.88 17.99 -1.20
N TYR A 66 -7.13 17.67 -1.50
CA TYR A 66 -7.48 16.52 -2.31
C TYR A 66 -8.52 16.90 -3.38
N ARG A 67 -8.48 16.19 -4.51
CA ARG A 67 -9.43 16.39 -5.61
C ARG A 67 -9.62 15.11 -6.39
N TYR A 68 -10.77 14.98 -7.05
CA TYR A 68 -11.00 13.90 -8.01
C TYR A 68 -10.06 14.06 -9.23
N ARG A 69 -9.60 12.95 -9.81
CA ARG A 69 -8.71 12.96 -10.99
C ARG A 69 -9.39 13.42 -12.30
N LYS A 70 -10.72 13.52 -12.35
CA LYS A 70 -11.47 13.96 -13.55
C LYS A 70 -11.21 15.43 -13.91
N LYS A 71 -11.44 15.83 -15.17
CA LYS A 71 -11.34 17.24 -15.61
C LYS A 71 -12.43 18.09 -14.95
N GLN A 72 -12.08 19.32 -14.54
CA GLN A 72 -12.94 20.29 -13.83
C GLN A 72 -13.44 19.82 -12.45
N THR A 73 -12.51 19.57 -11.53
CA THR A 73 -12.84 19.12 -10.17
C THR A 73 -12.48 20.19 -9.14
N VAL A 74 -13.40 20.39 -8.18
CA VAL A 74 -13.19 21.32 -7.07
C VAL A 74 -12.15 20.71 -6.12
N THR A 75 -11.07 21.45 -5.87
CA THR A 75 -10.08 21.09 -4.85
C THR A 75 -10.67 21.34 -3.47
N ARG A 76 -10.57 20.34 -2.60
CA ARG A 76 -11.07 20.40 -1.22
C ARG A 76 -9.90 20.40 -0.24
N PRO A 77 -9.97 21.19 0.85
CA PRO A 77 -8.96 21.13 1.90
C PRO A 77 -9.13 19.84 2.71
N GLY A 78 -8.01 19.19 3.03
CA GLY A 78 -7.98 18.16 4.07
C GLY A 78 -7.92 18.81 5.46
N HIS A 79 -8.41 18.12 6.48
CA HIS A 79 -8.33 18.61 7.84
C HIS A 79 -7.00 18.19 8.47
N LEU A 80 -6.07 19.14 8.60
CA LEU A 80 -4.74 18.93 9.15
C LEU A 80 -4.73 18.91 10.68
N ILE A 81 -4.00 17.96 11.24
CA ILE A 81 -3.84 17.76 12.67
C ILE A 81 -2.35 17.72 12.96
N PRO A 82 -1.81 18.72 13.67
CA PRO A 82 -0.40 18.77 13.99
C PRO A 82 -0.04 17.68 15.01
N PRO A 83 1.25 17.31 15.09
CA PRO A 83 1.69 16.38 16.10
C PRO A 83 1.44 16.89 17.53
N GLY A 84 0.84 16.05 18.38
CA GLY A 84 0.42 16.46 19.73
C GLY A 84 -0.89 17.26 19.78
N GLY A 85 -1.54 17.50 18.64
CA GLY A 85 -2.89 18.06 18.57
C GLY A 85 -3.93 17.12 19.17
N SER A 86 -4.93 17.67 19.87
CA SER A 86 -6.02 16.89 20.44
C SER A 86 -7.02 16.46 19.37
N LEU A 87 -7.30 15.15 19.30
CA LEU A 87 -8.22 14.49 18.37
C LEU A 87 -9.69 14.51 18.83
N SER A 88 -9.96 15.24 19.92
CA SER A 88 -11.24 15.21 20.64
C SER A 88 -12.43 15.74 19.81
N THR A 89 -12.18 16.50 18.74
CA THR A 89 -13.23 17.04 17.86
C THR A 89 -13.64 16.09 16.73
N LEU A 90 -12.90 15.00 16.47
CA LEU A 90 -13.11 14.14 15.30
C LEU A 90 -13.44 12.68 15.63
N ASN A 91 -13.50 12.30 16.92
CA ASN A 91 -13.68 10.90 17.37
C ASN A 91 -12.71 9.91 16.69
N LEU A 92 -11.50 10.38 16.34
CA LEU A 92 -10.49 9.57 15.66
C LEU A 92 -9.61 8.85 16.68
N THR A 93 -9.35 7.58 16.43
CA THR A 93 -8.38 6.78 17.18
C THR A 93 -7.13 6.62 16.32
N LEU A 94 -6.03 7.25 16.72
CA LEU A 94 -4.73 7.06 16.06
C LEU A 94 -4.01 5.85 16.64
N PRO A 95 -3.24 5.11 15.83
CA PRO A 95 -2.30 4.13 16.37
C PRO A 95 -1.28 4.84 17.26
N PRO A 96 -0.85 4.23 18.38
CA PRO A 96 0.19 4.81 19.22
C PRO A 96 1.49 4.90 18.42
N SER A 97 1.91 6.12 18.06
CA SER A 97 3.19 6.37 17.39
C SER A 97 4.21 6.89 18.40
N THR A 98 5.41 6.32 18.37
CA THR A 98 6.58 6.85 19.10
C THR A 98 7.16 8.10 18.43
N GLN A 99 6.74 8.37 17.19
CA GLN A 99 7.19 9.49 16.37
C GLN A 99 6.11 10.57 16.27
N GLN A 100 6.56 11.81 16.29
CA GLN A 100 5.75 13.01 16.17
C GLN A 100 5.31 13.17 14.69
N GLN A 101 4.06 12.78 14.40
CA GLN A 101 3.51 12.71 13.03
C GLN A 101 2.37 13.70 12.79
N TRP A 102 2.36 14.27 11.58
CA TRP A 102 1.23 15.05 11.06
C TRP A 102 0.16 14.11 10.55
N HIS A 103 -1.11 14.46 10.77
CA HIS A 103 -2.24 13.71 10.24
C HIS A 103 -3.14 14.60 9.39
N CYS A 104 -3.76 14.03 8.37
CA CYS A 104 -4.73 14.69 7.53
C CYS A 104 -5.97 13.82 7.36
N HIS A 105 -7.11 14.30 7.82
CA HIS A 105 -8.39 13.66 7.60
C HIS A 105 -9.00 14.13 6.28
N LEU A 106 -9.37 13.18 5.44
CA LEU A 106 -9.98 13.41 4.13
C LEU A 106 -11.47 13.01 4.19
N PRO A 107 -12.39 13.96 4.42
CA PRO A 107 -13.81 13.65 4.56
C PRO A 107 -14.47 13.35 3.21
N ASP A 108 -15.61 12.66 3.26
CA ASP A 108 -16.54 12.47 2.14
C ASP A 108 -15.91 11.89 0.86
N LEU A 109 -14.95 10.98 1.02
CA LEU A 109 -14.43 10.21 -0.09
C LEU A 109 -15.50 9.25 -0.61
N LYS A 110 -15.53 9.09 -1.93
CA LYS A 110 -16.45 8.24 -2.65
C LYS A 110 -15.72 6.97 -3.07
N LEU A 111 -16.41 5.85 -2.98
CA LEU A 111 -15.96 4.59 -3.54
C LEU A 111 -15.72 4.71 -5.05
N LEU A 112 -14.90 3.82 -5.58
CA LEU A 112 -14.63 3.66 -7.01
C LEU A 112 -14.16 4.96 -7.68
N THR A 113 -13.48 5.81 -6.92
CA THR A 113 -13.12 7.15 -7.35
C THR A 113 -11.63 7.40 -7.13
N ASP A 114 -10.93 7.73 -8.22
CA ASP A 114 -9.53 8.16 -8.18
C ASP A 114 -9.40 9.58 -7.60
N TYR A 115 -8.63 9.68 -6.52
CA TYR A 115 -8.23 10.94 -5.91
C TYR A 115 -6.77 11.28 -6.20
N ILE A 116 -6.50 12.58 -6.19
CA ILE A 116 -5.16 13.15 -6.13
C ILE A 116 -5.05 13.86 -4.78
N LEU A 117 -4.11 13.43 -3.95
CA LEU A 117 -3.71 14.11 -2.73
C LEU A 117 -2.48 14.97 -3.03
N ASN A 118 -2.53 16.21 -2.56
CA ASN A 118 -1.40 17.13 -2.56
C ASN A 118 -1.08 17.50 -1.11
N VAL A 119 0.14 17.20 -0.67
CA VAL A 119 0.71 17.68 0.58
C VAL A 119 1.88 18.59 0.27
N THR A 120 1.74 19.86 0.62
CA THR A 120 2.77 20.87 0.44
C THR A 120 3.39 21.22 1.80
N ALA A 121 4.69 21.02 1.93
CA ALA A 121 5.49 21.53 3.04
C ALA A 121 5.96 22.95 2.71
N VAL A 122 5.71 23.90 3.60
CA VAL A 122 6.06 25.31 3.38
C VAL A 122 7.22 25.71 4.29
N TYR A 123 8.31 26.18 3.68
CA TYR A 123 9.48 26.75 4.34
C TYR A 123 9.47 28.28 4.19
N PRO A 124 10.32 29.03 4.92
CA PRO A 124 10.35 30.50 4.82
C PRO A 124 10.62 31.03 3.41
N ASP A 125 11.44 30.31 2.63
CA ASP A 125 11.95 30.69 1.32
C ASP A 125 11.58 29.72 0.20
N SER A 126 11.05 28.55 0.53
CA SER A 126 10.78 27.48 -0.43
C SER A 126 9.55 26.65 -0.04
N HIS A 127 9.19 25.70 -0.92
CA HIS A 127 8.17 24.71 -0.62
C HIS A 127 8.52 23.38 -1.30
N SER A 128 8.10 22.28 -0.72
CA SER A 128 8.16 20.96 -1.35
C SER A 128 6.77 20.36 -1.45
N VAL A 129 6.51 19.61 -2.52
CA VAL A 129 5.18 19.09 -2.83
C VAL A 129 5.24 17.58 -3.02
N HIS A 130 4.41 16.87 -2.27
CA HIS A 130 4.12 15.46 -2.50
C HIS A 130 2.78 15.32 -3.21
N LEU A 131 2.76 14.61 -4.33
CA LEU A 131 1.55 14.26 -5.07
C LEU A 131 1.41 12.74 -5.10
N SER A 132 0.29 12.24 -4.57
CA SER A 132 -0.06 10.82 -4.65
C SER A 132 -1.47 10.67 -5.18
N THR A 133 -1.74 9.49 -5.71
CA THR A 133 -3.07 9.12 -6.19
C THR A 133 -3.49 7.82 -5.59
N PHE A 134 -4.75 7.75 -5.16
CA PHE A 134 -5.30 6.59 -4.49
C PHE A 134 -6.81 6.53 -4.71
N MET A 135 -7.33 5.32 -4.63
CA MET A 135 -8.74 5.05 -4.37
C MET A 135 -8.88 4.63 -2.90
N ILE A 136 -10.07 4.78 -2.31
CA ILE A 136 -10.27 4.33 -0.92
C ILE A 136 -10.17 2.79 -0.82
N GLU A 137 -10.35 2.07 -1.91
CA GLU A 137 -10.13 0.62 -2.00
C GLU A 137 -8.65 0.23 -1.87
N ASP A 138 -7.73 1.17 -2.14
CA ASP A 138 -6.28 0.93 -2.13
C ASP A 138 -5.67 0.96 -0.72
N ILE A 139 -6.39 1.51 0.25
CA ILE A 139 -5.85 1.87 1.57
C ILE A 139 -6.15 0.81 2.64
N ALA A 140 -6.48 -0.42 2.21
CA ALA A 140 -6.71 -1.55 3.10
C ALA A 140 -5.44 -1.85 3.92
N GLY A 141 -5.62 -2.04 5.24
CA GLY A 141 -4.53 -2.49 6.11
C GLY A 141 -4.14 -3.95 5.88
N PRO A 142 -3.06 -4.43 6.50
CA PRO A 142 -2.70 -5.85 6.48
C PRO A 142 -3.74 -6.72 7.20
N PRO A 143 -3.96 -7.97 6.77
CA PRO A 143 -4.68 -8.97 7.55
C PRO A 143 -4.07 -9.16 8.95
N VAL A 144 -4.93 -9.45 9.93
CA VAL A 144 -4.54 -9.62 11.33
C VAL A 144 -4.77 -11.06 11.80
N ALA A 145 -4.27 -11.38 13.00
CA ALA A 145 -4.46 -12.68 13.63
C ALA A 145 -4.09 -13.88 12.72
N LEU A 146 -3.00 -13.74 11.95
CA LEU A 146 -2.48 -14.83 11.13
C LEU A 146 -2.09 -16.02 12.04
N HIS A 147 -2.75 -17.14 11.84
CA HIS A 147 -2.55 -18.38 12.56
C HIS A 147 -2.21 -19.50 11.59
N VAL A 148 -1.19 -20.27 11.92
CA VAL A 148 -0.69 -21.37 11.10
C VAL A 148 -0.56 -22.62 11.96
N SER A 149 -1.14 -23.74 11.50
CA SER A 149 -1.04 -25.04 12.17
C SER A 149 -0.79 -26.16 11.19
N SER A 150 -0.25 -27.30 11.65
CA SER A 150 -0.04 -28.50 10.82
C SER A 150 -0.87 -29.64 11.40
N PRO A 151 -2.17 -29.75 11.06
CA PRO A 151 -3.03 -30.82 11.59
C PRO A 151 -2.55 -32.22 11.21
N ASP A 152 -1.84 -32.35 10.08
CA ASP A 152 -1.19 -33.59 9.66
C ASP A 152 0.16 -33.30 8.95
N PRO A 153 1.05 -34.30 8.75
CA PRO A 153 2.37 -34.11 8.13
C PRO A 153 2.37 -33.77 6.63
N ARG A 154 1.20 -33.59 6.01
CA ARG A 154 1.04 -33.26 4.58
C ARG A 154 0.32 -31.93 4.35
N THR A 155 -0.27 -31.38 5.40
CA THR A 155 -1.12 -30.19 5.32
C THR A 155 -0.72 -29.16 6.36
N VAL A 156 -0.40 -27.96 5.90
CA VAL A 156 -0.31 -26.77 6.76
C VAL A 156 -1.54 -25.92 6.52
N LEU A 157 -2.27 -25.63 7.58
CA LEU A 157 -3.46 -24.82 7.57
C LEU A 157 -3.12 -23.38 7.93
N VAL A 158 -3.46 -22.44 7.04
CA VAL A 158 -3.26 -21.01 7.22
C VAL A 158 -4.62 -20.35 7.39
N GLN A 159 -4.80 -19.56 8.44
CA GLN A 159 -6.03 -18.83 8.75
C GLN A 159 -5.70 -17.42 9.21
N TRP A 160 -6.54 -16.45 8.88
CA TRP A 160 -6.37 -15.05 9.28
C TRP A 160 -7.72 -14.35 9.43
N GLU A 161 -7.69 -13.15 10.00
CA GLU A 161 -8.82 -12.24 10.03
C GLU A 161 -8.60 -11.02 9.12
N PRO A 162 -9.68 -10.36 8.65
CA PRO A 162 -9.57 -9.13 7.88
C PRO A 162 -8.84 -8.03 8.66
N PRO A 163 -8.37 -6.97 7.99
CA PRO A 163 -7.83 -5.80 8.67
C PRO A 163 -8.86 -5.26 9.67
N SER A 164 -8.42 -4.90 10.87
CA SER A 164 -9.33 -4.46 11.96
C SER A 164 -10.16 -3.23 11.60
N THR A 165 -9.67 -2.41 10.67
CA THR A 165 -10.35 -1.21 10.17
C THR A 165 -11.39 -1.50 9.10
N TRP A 166 -11.49 -2.75 8.62
CA TRP A 166 -12.38 -3.19 7.55
C TRP A 166 -13.69 -3.78 8.11
N THR A 167 -14.51 -2.93 8.70
CA THR A 167 -15.70 -3.35 9.47
C THR A 167 -16.86 -3.86 8.62
N ASN A 168 -16.94 -3.47 7.35
CA ASN A 168 -18.11 -3.71 6.49
C ASN A 168 -17.84 -4.80 5.44
N ILE A 169 -17.26 -5.93 5.85
CA ILE A 169 -16.79 -6.97 4.93
C ILE A 169 -17.90 -7.64 4.10
N ASP A 170 -19.14 -7.67 4.60
CA ASP A 170 -20.28 -8.24 3.87
C ASP A 170 -20.70 -7.37 2.66
N ILE A 171 -20.39 -6.07 2.72
CA ILE A 171 -20.68 -5.10 1.65
C ILE A 171 -19.46 -4.89 0.76
N PHE A 172 -18.27 -4.91 1.36
CA PHE A 172 -16.98 -4.68 0.70
C PHE A 172 -16.06 -5.89 0.92
N PRO A 173 -16.33 -7.01 0.25
CA PRO A 173 -15.56 -8.23 0.42
C PRO A 173 -14.12 -8.05 -0.07
N LEU A 174 -13.22 -8.77 0.58
CA LEU A 174 -11.79 -8.79 0.27
C LEU A 174 -11.41 -10.15 -0.33
N LYS A 175 -10.40 -10.12 -1.21
CA LYS A 175 -9.61 -11.29 -1.58
C LYS A 175 -8.21 -11.17 -1.00
N TYR A 176 -7.55 -12.31 -0.85
CA TYR A 176 -6.29 -12.42 -0.15
C TYR A 176 -5.28 -13.16 -0.99
N LYS A 177 -4.01 -12.75 -0.87
CA LYS A 177 -2.87 -13.44 -1.46
C LYS A 177 -1.98 -13.96 -0.36
N ILE A 178 -1.58 -15.22 -0.47
CA ILE A 178 -0.67 -15.86 0.48
C ILE A 178 0.71 -15.92 -0.17
N MET A 179 1.73 -15.54 0.59
CA MET A 179 3.13 -15.78 0.27
C MET A 179 3.72 -16.70 1.33
N TYR A 180 4.52 -17.67 0.90
CA TYR A 180 5.39 -18.40 1.81
C TYR A 180 6.81 -18.44 1.30
N GLN A 181 7.75 -18.39 2.24
CA GLN A 181 9.18 -18.37 1.97
C GLN A 181 9.89 -19.47 2.75
N TRP A 182 10.98 -20.00 2.22
CA TRP A 182 11.82 -20.99 2.89
C TRP A 182 13.27 -20.82 2.51
N ARG A 183 14.17 -21.35 3.33
CA ARG A 183 15.60 -21.42 3.02
C ARG A 183 15.98 -22.78 2.48
N ARG A 184 16.82 -22.80 1.46
CA ARG A 184 17.48 -24.01 0.92
C ARG A 184 18.90 -23.61 0.52
N ASP A 185 19.90 -24.33 1.02
CA ASP A 185 21.32 -24.12 0.69
C ASP A 185 21.79 -22.66 0.89
N GLY A 186 21.26 -21.98 1.92
CA GLY A 186 21.56 -20.58 2.22
C GLY A 186 20.68 -19.56 1.48
N GLU A 187 19.99 -19.97 0.42
CA GLU A 187 19.17 -19.09 -0.43
C GLU A 187 17.69 -19.05 0.02
N ILE A 188 17.10 -17.85 -0.02
CA ILE A 188 15.67 -17.65 0.27
C ILE A 188 14.87 -17.86 -1.01
N HIS A 189 13.93 -18.79 -0.94
CA HIS A 189 12.96 -19.07 -1.97
C HIS A 189 11.59 -18.57 -1.52
N SER A 190 10.77 -18.10 -2.46
CA SER A 190 9.42 -17.61 -2.18
C SER A 190 8.42 -18.16 -3.20
N GLN A 191 7.19 -18.33 -2.76
CA GLN A 191 6.08 -18.69 -3.63
C GLN A 191 4.82 -17.92 -3.24
N HIS A 192 4.12 -17.45 -4.25
CA HIS A 192 2.82 -16.82 -4.10
C HIS A 192 1.72 -17.74 -4.58
N LEU A 193 0.64 -17.84 -3.80
CA LEU A 193 -0.58 -18.49 -4.24
C LEU A 193 -1.47 -17.53 -5.04
N PRO A 194 -2.38 -18.06 -5.87
CA PRO A 194 -3.45 -17.27 -6.46
C PRO A 194 -4.30 -16.58 -5.39
N PHE A 195 -4.95 -15.49 -5.77
CA PHE A 195 -5.90 -14.82 -4.88
C PHE A 195 -7.07 -15.74 -4.51
N CYS A 196 -7.55 -15.62 -3.28
CA CYS A 196 -8.73 -16.33 -2.81
C CYS A 196 -9.54 -15.48 -1.82
N GLU A 197 -10.85 -15.66 -1.80
CA GLU A 197 -11.76 -14.96 -0.86
C GLU A 197 -11.88 -15.70 0.48
N ARG A 198 -11.30 -16.90 0.58
CA ARG A 198 -11.32 -17.70 1.80
C ARG A 198 -10.34 -17.14 2.81
N ARG A 199 -10.76 -17.04 4.07
CA ARG A 199 -9.89 -16.69 5.22
C ARG A 199 -9.14 -17.88 5.84
N ARG A 200 -9.31 -19.07 5.25
CA ARG A 200 -8.69 -20.32 5.70
C ARG A 200 -8.32 -21.17 4.49
N VAL A 201 -7.03 -21.47 4.36
CA VAL A 201 -6.46 -22.16 3.19
C VAL A 201 -5.52 -23.28 3.63
N PRO A 202 -5.72 -24.52 3.16
CA PRO A 202 -4.76 -25.60 3.33
C PRO A 202 -3.65 -25.51 2.29
N LEU A 203 -2.41 -25.38 2.75
CA LEU A 203 -1.19 -25.54 1.96
C LEU A 203 -0.81 -27.02 1.92
N ARG A 204 -0.59 -27.53 0.71
CA ARG A 204 -0.19 -28.92 0.44
C ARG A 204 1.11 -28.93 -0.35
N GLY A 205 1.85 -30.04 -0.28
CA GLY A 205 3.10 -30.21 -1.03
C GLY A 205 4.32 -29.50 -0.42
N LEU A 206 4.21 -29.06 0.84
CA LEU A 206 5.35 -28.53 1.58
C LEU A 206 6.31 -29.66 1.97
N SER A 207 7.61 -29.36 1.98
CA SER A 207 8.65 -30.32 2.35
C SER A 207 8.63 -30.57 3.85
N ARG A 208 8.60 -31.83 4.25
CA ARG A 208 8.68 -32.23 5.65
C ARG A 208 10.00 -31.84 6.30
N GLY A 209 9.98 -31.54 7.59
CA GLY A 209 11.13 -31.06 8.35
C GLY A 209 11.60 -29.65 7.97
N ARG A 210 10.96 -28.98 7.01
CA ARG A 210 11.34 -27.64 6.55
C ARG A 210 10.54 -26.57 7.28
N THR A 211 11.22 -25.48 7.63
CA THR A 211 10.59 -24.26 8.15
C THR A 211 10.20 -23.33 7.02
N TYR A 212 8.97 -22.83 7.09
CA TYR A 212 8.38 -21.86 6.18
C TYR A 212 7.99 -20.60 6.95
N GLN A 213 8.20 -19.44 6.35
CA GLN A 213 7.67 -18.16 6.80
C GLN A 213 6.47 -17.80 5.93
N ILE A 214 5.31 -17.53 6.55
CA ILE A 214 4.05 -17.30 5.84
C ILE A 214 3.53 -15.89 6.14
N GLN A 215 3.03 -15.23 5.09
CA GLN A 215 2.39 -13.92 5.16
C GLN A 215 1.17 -13.87 4.25
N VAL A 216 0.23 -12.98 4.58
CA VAL A 216 -0.99 -12.74 3.81
C VAL A 216 -1.17 -11.25 3.60
N CYS A 217 -1.61 -10.84 2.40
CA CYS A 217 -2.04 -9.48 2.13
C CYS A 217 -3.50 -9.48 1.65
N ALA A 218 -4.20 -8.36 1.86
CA ALA A 218 -5.59 -8.16 1.47
C ALA A 218 -5.68 -7.26 0.23
N GLN A 219 -6.74 -7.43 -0.55
CA GLN A 219 -7.12 -6.55 -1.63
C GLN A 219 -8.64 -6.54 -1.77
N ASP A 220 -9.22 -5.44 -2.23
CA ASP A 220 -10.62 -5.42 -2.67
C ASP A 220 -10.92 -6.55 -3.67
N VAL A 221 -12.09 -7.20 -3.54
CA VAL A 221 -12.44 -8.37 -4.38
C VAL A 221 -12.46 -8.02 -5.87
N LEU A 222 -12.89 -6.81 -6.23
CA LEU A 222 -12.96 -6.35 -7.61
C LEU A 222 -11.56 -6.13 -8.20
N GLY A 223 -10.52 -6.21 -7.37
CA GLY A 223 -9.13 -6.04 -7.79
C GLY A 223 -8.78 -4.60 -8.08
N LEU A 224 -9.53 -3.67 -7.49
CA LEU A 224 -9.18 -2.27 -7.48
C LEU A 224 -7.99 -2.10 -6.52
N GLY A 225 -7.00 -1.32 -6.93
CA GLY A 225 -5.81 -1.08 -6.15
C GLY A 225 -4.75 -2.16 -6.15
N HIS A 226 -3.96 -2.18 -5.08
CA HIS A 226 -2.84 -3.10 -4.88
C HIS A 226 -3.09 -3.96 -3.63
N CYS A 227 -2.29 -5.00 -3.45
CA CYS A 227 -2.34 -5.70 -2.17
C CYS A 227 -1.88 -4.75 -1.06
N SER A 228 -2.52 -4.83 0.09
CA SER A 228 -2.06 -4.21 1.33
C SER A 228 -0.62 -4.59 1.64
N ASP A 229 -0.04 -3.94 2.65
CA ASP A 229 1.12 -4.50 3.32
C ASP A 229 0.87 -5.95 3.74
N TRP A 230 1.94 -6.73 3.75
CA TRP A 230 1.90 -8.10 4.20
C TRP A 230 1.69 -8.14 5.72
N SER A 231 0.90 -9.11 6.19
CA SER A 231 0.75 -9.40 7.61
C SER A 231 2.11 -9.67 8.27
N THR A 232 2.15 -9.57 9.60
CA THR A 232 3.31 -10.03 10.36
C THR A 232 3.64 -11.48 10.00
N PRO A 233 4.91 -11.82 9.71
CA PRO A 233 5.28 -13.15 9.28
C PRO A 233 5.12 -14.18 10.40
N VAL A 234 4.61 -15.35 10.05
CA VAL A 234 4.49 -16.50 10.98
C VAL A 234 5.33 -17.66 10.46
N ASN A 235 6.18 -18.20 11.32
CA ASN A 235 7.02 -19.35 11.00
C ASN A 235 6.33 -20.65 11.40
N ILE A 236 6.43 -21.68 10.54
CA ILE A 236 5.96 -23.04 10.83
C ILE A 236 6.98 -24.05 10.32
N THR A 237 7.26 -25.09 11.11
CA THR A 237 8.06 -26.24 10.67
C THR A 237 7.12 -27.40 10.38
N VAL A 238 7.17 -27.93 9.16
CA VAL A 238 6.36 -29.07 8.76
C VAL A 238 6.86 -30.32 9.48
N PRO A 239 5.98 -31.12 10.14
CA PRO A 239 6.37 -32.37 10.79
C PRO A 239 7.08 -33.34 9.82
N LEU A 240 7.97 -34.18 10.37
CA LEU A 240 8.67 -35.26 9.65
C LEU A 240 7.71 -36.39 9.19
#